data_AF-A0A520T4K3-F1
#
_entry.id   AF-A0A520T4K3-F1
#
_cell.length_a   1.000
_cell.length_b   1.000
_cell.length_c   1.000
_cell.angle_alpha   90.00
_cell.angle_beta   90.00
_cell.angle_gamma   90.00
#
_symmetry.space_group_name_H-M   'P 1'
#
loop_
_entity.id
_entity.type
_entity.pdbx_description
1 polymer ?
#
loop_
_entity_poly.entity_id
_entity_poly.type
_entity_poly.pdbx_seq_one_letter_code
_entity_poly.pdbx_strand_id
1 'polypeptide(L)' 'MDAELAVNSFWFLSIFTAAMYIARKKYKEKKEFGVIDKVFKFCFVGSILMILISLYLLII' A
#
# COMPACT_ATOMS: atom_id res chain seq x y z
N MET A 1 14.54 9.52 -10.50
CA MET A 1 14.23 8.71 -9.30
C MET A 1 14.98 7.41 -9.49
N ASP A 2 16.00 7.14 -8.68
CA ASP A 2 16.74 5.88 -8.78
C ASP A 2 15.79 4.70 -8.63
N ALA A 3 15.94 3.72 -9.53
CA ALA A 3 15.12 2.51 -9.53
C ALA A 3 15.19 1.78 -8.17
N GLU A 4 16.35 1.84 -7.51
CA GLU A 4 16.55 1.30 -6.16
C GLU A 4 15.65 1.97 -5.12
N LEU A 5 15.51 3.29 -5.17
CA LEU A 5 14.66 4.04 -4.24
C LEU A 5 13.16 3.71 -4.46
N ALA A 6 12.77 3.54 -5.73
CA ALA A 6 11.41 3.14 -6.10
C ALA A 6 11.07 1.74 -5.58
N VAL A 7 11.98 0.79 -5.79
CA VAL A 7 11.85 -0.61 -5.33
C VAL A 7 11.82 -0.66 -3.80
N ASN A 8 12.72 0.04 -3.12
CA ASN A 8 12.76 0.06 -1.65
C ASN A 8 11.48 0.67 -1.04
N SER A 9 10.97 1.75 -1.64
CA SER A 9 9.71 2.37 -1.23
C SER A 9 8.51 1.44 -1.45
N PHE A 10 8.52 0.65 -2.53
CA PHE A 10 7.48 -0.34 -2.81
C PHE A 10 7.47 -1.48 -1.78
N TRP A 11 8.64 -2.00 -1.39
CA TRP A 11 8.77 -3.00 -0.33
C TRP A 11 8.22 -2.47 0.99
N PHE A 12 8.57 -1.23 1.37
CA PHE A 12 8.06 -0.61 2.59
C PHE A 12 6.54 -0.44 2.56
N LEU A 13 5.97 0.05 1.44
CA LEU A 13 4.52 0.19 1.28
C LEU A 13 3.80 -1.16 1.36
N SER A 14 4.40 -2.22 0.82
CA SER A 14 3.85 -3.58 0.84
C SER A 14 3.76 -4.14 2.26
N ILE A 15 4.83 -3.99 3.05
CA ILE A 15 4.84 -4.39 4.47
C ILE A 15 3.81 -3.59 5.26
N PHE A 16 3.74 -2.28 5.05
CA PHE A 16 2.77 -1.41 5.70
C PHE A 16 1.32 -1.78 5.35
N THR A 17 1.07 -2.09 4.08
CA THR A 17 -0.24 -2.55 3.60
C THR A 17 -0.64 -3.88 4.23
N ALA A 18 0.30 -4.82 4.38
CA ALA A 18 0.06 -6.10 5.05
C ALA A 18 -0.24 -5.91 6.56
N ALA A 19 0.50 -5.06 7.25
CA ALA A 19 0.24 -4.71 8.65
C ALA A 19 -1.15 -4.08 8.83
N MET A 20 -1.52 -3.16 7.93
CA MET A 20 -2.85 -2.54 7.89
C MET A 20 -3.95 -3.54 7.59
N TYR A 21 -3.71 -4.54 6.74
CA TYR A 21 -4.68 -5.61 6.48
C TYR A 21 -4.96 -6.46 7.74
N ILE A 22 -3.91 -6.81 8.48
CA ILE A 22 -4.03 -7.55 9.75
C ILE A 22 -4.77 -6.68 10.78
N ALA A 23 -4.42 -5.40 10.90
CA ALA A 23 -5.12 -4.46 11.75
C ALA A 23 -6.60 -4.35 11.37
N ARG A 24 -6.91 -4.16 10.08
CA ARG A 24 -8.28 -4.12 9.55
C ARG A 24 -9.07 -5.37 9.97
N LYS A 25 -8.48 -6.56 9.84
CA LYS A 25 -9.13 -7.82 10.26
C LYS A 25 -9.41 -7.85 11.77
N LYS A 26 -8.48 -7.36 12.59
CA LYS A 26 -8.60 -7.33 14.06
C LYS A 26 -9.58 -6.27 14.58
N TYR A 27 -9.70 -5.14 13.88
CA TYR A 27 -10.54 -4.01 14.29
C TYR A 27 -11.92 -3.99 13.62
N LYS A 28 -12.33 -5.04 12.90
CA LYS A 28 -13.58 -5.13 12.13
C LYS A 28 -14.86 -4.81 12.92
N GLU A 29 -14.85 -5.09 14.22
CA GLU A 29 -16.01 -4.86 15.11
C GLU A 29 -15.89 -3.58 15.95
N LYS A 30 -14.78 -2.83 15.82
CA LYS A 30 -14.59 -1.57 16.55
C LYS A 30 -15.06 -0.39 15.72
N LYS A 31 -15.61 0.64 16.39
CA LYS A 31 -16.05 1.92 15.78
C LYS A 31 -14.99 2.57 14.88
N GLU A 32 -13.71 2.32 15.15
CA GLU A 32 -12.57 2.87 14.41
C GLU A 32 -12.26 2.12 13.10
N PHE A 33 -12.98 1.04 12.80
CA PHE A 33 -12.82 0.26 11.56
C PHE A 33 -12.94 1.13 10.31
N GLY A 34 -13.85 2.11 10.30
CA GLY A 34 -14.05 2.97 9.13
C GLY A 34 -12.81 3.81 8.76
N VAL A 35 -12.02 4.22 9.76
CA VAL A 35 -10.79 4.98 9.53
C VAL A 35 -9.69 4.04 9.03
N ILE A 36 -9.52 2.88 9.68
CA ILE A 36 -8.53 1.87 9.29
C ILE A 36 -8.81 1.34 7.88
N ASP A 37 -10.08 1.13 7.53
CA ASP A 37 -10.52 0.68 6.21
C ASP A 37 -10.21 1.72 5.11
N LYS A 38 -10.49 3.00 5.38
CA LYS A 38 -10.15 4.09 4.45
C LYS A 38 -8.66 4.22 4.22
N VAL A 39 -7.85 4.21 5.28
CA VAL A 39 -6.38 4.31 5.16
C VAL A 39 -5.83 3.07 4.47
N PHE A 40 -6.35 1.88 4.76
CA PHE A 40 -5.99 0.65 4.05
C PHE A 40 -6.29 0.74 2.56
N LYS A 41 -7.51 1.17 2.18
CA LYS A 41 -7.88 1.36 0.77
C LYS A 41 -6.97 2.38 0.08
N PHE A 42 -6.64 3.48 0.74
CA PHE A 42 -5.76 4.51 0.18
C PHE A 42 -4.34 3.98 -0.04
N CYS A 43 -3.75 3.29 0.93
CA CYS A 43 -2.45 2.62 0.77
C CYS A 43 -2.48 1.56 -0.33
N PHE A 44 -3.56 0.77 -0.41
CA PHE A 44 -3.69 -0.28 -1.41
C PHE A 44 -3.76 0.29 -2.84
N VAL A 45 -4.55 1.36 -3.04
CA VAL A 45 -4.62 2.06 -4.32
C VAL A 45 -3.28 2.72 -4.68
N GLY A 46 -2.60 3.31 -3.69
CA GLY A 46 -1.26 3.87 -3.86
C GLY A 46 -0.23 2.81 -4.30
N SER A 47 -0.25 1.62 -3.69
CA SER A 47 0.60 0.49 -4.11
C SER A 47 0.34 0.08 -5.56
N ILE A 48 -0.92 0.00 -5.98
CA ILE A 48 -1.27 -0.36 -7.37
C ILE A 48 -0.76 0.69 -8.37
N LEU A 49 -0.93 1.98 -8.06
CA LEU A 49 -0.42 3.07 -8.88
C LEU A 49 1.10 3.03 -9.03
N MET A 50 1.83 2.75 -7.94
CA MET A 50 3.28 2.58 -7.98
C MET A 50 3.70 1.41 -8.87
N ILE A 51 2.98 0.28 -8.83
CA ILE A 51 3.23 -0.87 -9.72
C ILE A 51 3.02 -0.46 -11.18
N LEU A 52 1.93 0.26 -11.49
CA LEU A 52 1.64 0.71 -12.86
C LEU A 52 2.72 1.67 -13.39
N ILE A 53 3.18 2.62 -12.57
CA ILE A 53 4.27 3.52 -12.92
C ILE A 53 5.57 2.74 -13.12
N SER A 54 5.86 1.77 -12.26
CA SER A 54 7.04 0.93 -12.38
C SER A 54 7.03 0.07 -13.65
N LEU A 55 5.86 -0.47 -14.03
CA LEU A 55 5.69 -1.21 -15.29
C LEU A 55 5.84 -0.29 -16.50
N TYR A 56 5.29 0.92 -16.45
CA TYR A 56 5.43 1.91 -17.52
C TYR A 56 6.89 2.33 -17.73
N LEU A 57 7.62 2.60 -16.65
CA LEU A 57 9.04 2.93 -16.69
C LEU A 57 9.92 1.76 -17.18
N LEU A 58 9.45 0.52 -17.09
CA LEU A 58 10.19 -0.66 -17.56
C LEU A 58 9.97 -0.94 -19.06
N ILE A 59 8.89 -0.38 -19.65
CA ILE A 59 8.55 -0.52 -21.07
C ILE A 59 9.22 0.58 -21.92
N ILE A 60 9.51 1.74 -21.32
CA ILE A 60 10.27 2.85 -21.91
C ILE A 60 11.78 2.65 -21.70
#